data_AF-A0A2A7NGR5-F1
#
_entry.id   AF-A0A2A7NGR5-F1
#
_cell.length_a   1.000
_cell.length_b   1.000
_cell.length_c   1.000
_cell.angle_alpha   90.00
_cell.angle_beta   90.00
_cell.angle_gamma   90.00
#
_symmetry.space_group_name_H-M   'P 1'
#
loop_
_entity.id
_entity.type
_entity.pdbx_description
1 polymer ?
#
loop_
_entity_poly.entity_id
_entity_poly.type
_entity_poly.pdbx_seq_one_letter_code
_entity_poly.pdbx_strand_id
1 'polypeptide(L)'
;MASKNIKLNPDETLGHVNKIAATMAEAAVPGPVPPPSPPASPIDVALNAVAAAAAEKAAASAEAIASRGTQHYAASVQAIEAMRAQEEQNVETITEVQTGVPEAGITEV
;
A
#
# COMPACT_ATOMS: atom_id res chain seq x y z
N MET A 1 5.46 -32.07 2.86
CA MET A 1 5.11 -30.66 3.07
C MET A 1 4.54 -30.15 1.76
N ALA A 2 3.23 -29.91 1.69
CA ALA A 2 2.58 -29.49 0.46
C ALA A 2 3.02 -28.06 0.12
N SER A 3 3.85 -27.93 -0.92
CA SER A 3 4.15 -26.66 -1.57
C SER A 3 2.83 -26.08 -2.07
N LYS A 4 2.20 -25.21 -1.26
CA LYS A 4 1.08 -24.41 -1.75
C LYS A 4 1.65 -23.53 -2.85
N ASN A 5 1.38 -23.92 -4.09
CA ASN A 5 1.72 -23.20 -5.30
C ASN A 5 0.82 -21.95 -5.34
N ILE A 6 1.13 -20.97 -4.49
CA ILE A 6 0.47 -19.66 -4.46
C ILE A 6 1.03 -18.92 -5.67
N LYS A 7 0.36 -19.06 -6.82
CA LYS A 7 0.66 -18.22 -7.99
C LYS A 7 0.25 -16.79 -7.65
N LEU A 8 1.20 -15.88 -7.67
CA LEU A 8 0.88 -14.46 -7.52
C LEU A 8 0.28 -13.96 -8.84
N ASN A 9 -0.79 -13.16 -8.76
CA ASN A 9 -1.24 -12.34 -9.89
C ASN A 9 -0.72 -10.91 -9.66
N PRO A 10 0.45 -10.56 -10.22
CA PRO A 10 1.07 -9.28 -9.93
C PRO A 10 0.26 -8.09 -10.48
N ASP A 11 -0.47 -8.27 -11.58
CA ASP A 11 -1.25 -7.18 -12.19
C ASP A 11 -2.50 -6.86 -11.35
N GLU A 12 -3.17 -7.89 -10.85
CA GLU A 12 -4.28 -7.73 -9.91
C GLU A 12 -3.81 -7.08 -8.59
N THR A 13 -2.65 -7.52 -8.09
CA THR A 13 -2.06 -6.97 -6.86
C THR A 13 -1.67 -5.51 -7.03
N LEU A 14 -1.04 -5.14 -8.15
CA LEU A 14 -0.76 -3.73 -8.51
C LEU A 14 -2.05 -2.92 -8.63
N GLY A 15 -3.12 -3.50 -9.20
CA GLY A 15 -4.44 -2.89 -9.25
C GLY A 15 -4.99 -2.55 -7.86
N HIS A 16 -4.85 -3.45 -6.88
CA HIS A 16 -5.25 -3.20 -5.49
C HIS A 16 -4.37 -2.15 -4.82
N VAL A 17 -3.05 -2.20 -5.02
CA VAL A 17 -2.10 -1.22 -4.49
C VAL A 17 -2.44 0.19 -5.01
N ASN A 18 -2.74 0.33 -6.31
CA ASN A 18 -3.19 1.60 -6.90
C ASN A 18 -4.51 2.09 -6.28
N LYS A 19 -5.49 1.21 -6.06
CA LYS A 19 -6.76 1.58 -5.41
C LYS A 19 -6.53 2.07 -3.98
N ILE A 20 -5.68 1.38 -3.21
CA ILE A 20 -5.34 1.79 -1.83
C ILE A 20 -4.62 3.14 -1.82
N ALA A 21 -3.68 3.36 -2.75
CA ALA A 21 -3.02 4.64 -2.88
C ALA A 21 -4.01 5.77 -3.19
N ALA A 22 -4.99 5.52 -4.06
CA ALA A 22 -6.05 6.47 -4.37
C ALA A 22 -6.94 6.77 -3.15
N THR A 23 -7.38 5.76 -2.40
CA THR A 23 -8.19 5.98 -1.20
C THR A 23 -7.42 6.71 -0.10
N MET A 24 -6.12 6.44 0.04
CA MET A 24 -5.26 7.19 0.96
C MET A 24 -5.10 8.66 0.54
N ALA A 25 -5.01 8.94 -0.77
CA ALA A 25 -4.95 10.31 -1.28
C ALA A 25 -6.26 11.08 -1.00
N GLU A 26 -7.41 10.43 -1.17
CA GLU A 26 -8.71 11.01 -0.81
C GLU A 26 -8.84 11.27 0.69
N ALA A 27 -8.35 10.35 1.53
CA ALA A 27 -8.35 10.50 2.99
C ALA A 27 -7.34 11.53 3.51
N ALA A 28 -6.35 11.90 2.70
CA ALA A 28 -5.33 12.90 3.03
C ALA A 28 -5.81 14.34 2.82
N VAL A 29 -7.10 14.57 2.56
CA VAL A 29 -7.66 15.93 2.49
C VAL A 29 -8.00 16.41 3.91
N PRO A 30 -7.54 17.61 4.34
CA PRO A 30 -7.90 18.16 5.64
C PRO A 30 -9.42 18.27 5.80
N GLY A 31 -9.92 17.81 6.95
CA GLY A 31 -11.35 17.90 7.27
C GLY A 31 -11.83 19.34 7.48
N PRO A 32 -13.16 19.58 7.47
CA PRO A 32 -13.72 20.89 7.70
C PRO A 32 -13.40 21.40 9.11
N VAL A 33 -13.10 22.70 9.21
CA VAL A 33 -12.88 23.37 10.49
C VAL A 33 -13.89 24.49 10.71
N PRO A 34 -14.23 24.81 11.97
CA PRO A 34 -15.14 25.90 12.26
C PRO A 34 -14.63 27.22 11.66
N PRO A 35 -15.49 28.03 11.02
CA PRO A 35 -15.09 29.33 10.53
C PRO A 35 -14.78 30.27 11.70
N PRO A 36 -13.88 31.25 11.51
CA PRO A 36 -13.59 32.24 12.53
C PRO A 36 -14.81 33.12 12.79
N SER A 37 -15.13 33.34 14.06
CA SER A 37 -16.16 34.27 14.52
C SER A 37 -15.57 35.66 14.75
N PRO A 38 -16.34 36.75 14.58
CA PRO A 38 -15.89 38.09 14.98
C PRO A 38 -15.55 38.12 16.48
N PRO A 39 -14.42 38.70 16.90
CA PRO A 39 -14.02 38.72 18.31
C PRO A 39 -14.82 39.79 19.07
N ALA A 40 -16.05 39.47 19.45
CA ALA A 40 -16.92 40.36 20.24
C ALA A 40 -16.72 40.17 21.75
N SER A 41 -16.23 39.00 22.17
CA SER A 41 -15.98 38.65 23.56
C SER A 41 -14.66 37.87 23.71
N PRO A 42 -14.10 37.79 24.94
CA PRO A 42 -12.96 36.91 25.21
C PRO A 42 -13.19 35.43 24.87
N ILE A 43 -14.45 34.98 24.90
CA ILE A 43 -14.84 33.61 24.52
C ILE A 43 -14.66 33.42 23.02
N ASP A 44 -15.01 34.41 22.19
CA ASP A 44 -14.84 34.33 20.74
C ASP A 44 -13.37 34.26 20.34
N VAL A 45 -12.50 34.98 21.06
CA VAL A 45 -11.04 34.90 20.88
C VAL A 45 -10.54 33.49 21.18
N ALA A 46 -11.02 32.87 22.28
CA ALA A 46 -10.67 31.50 22.63
C ALA A 46 -11.19 30.49 21.59
N LEU A 47 -12.43 30.65 21.11
CA LEU A 47 -13.01 29.80 20.07
C LEU A 47 -12.24 29.88 18.75
N ASN A 48 -11.81 31.08 18.35
CA ASN A 48 -10.99 31.27 17.15
C ASN A 48 -9.60 30.62 17.29
N ALA A 49 -8.99 30.68 18.48
CA ALA A 49 -7.73 29.99 18.73
C ALA A 49 -7.87 28.47 18.64
N VAL A 50 -8.97 27.92 19.17
CA VAL A 50 -9.29 26.48 19.04
C VAL A 50 -9.54 26.09 17.58
N ALA A 51 -10.28 26.91 16.82
CA ALA A 51 -10.51 26.68 15.39
C ALA A 51 -9.20 26.68 14.59
N ALA A 52 -8.28 27.61 14.89
CA ALA A 52 -6.97 27.67 14.28
C ALA A 52 -6.12 26.43 14.61
N ALA A 53 -6.09 26.01 15.88
CA ALA A 53 -5.38 24.80 16.29
C ALA A 53 -5.98 23.53 15.66
N ALA A 54 -7.30 23.48 15.48
CA ALA A 54 -7.97 22.39 14.78
C ALA A 54 -7.59 22.35 13.29
N ALA A 55 -7.45 23.51 12.64
CA ALA A 55 -7.01 23.63 11.25
C ALA A 55 -5.57 23.15 11.07
N GLU A 56 -4.68 23.57 11.96
CA GLU A 56 -3.28 23.12 11.95
C GLU A 56 -3.19 21.60 12.14
N LYS A 57 -3.92 21.04 13.11
CA LYS A 57 -3.96 19.60 13.35
C LYS A 57 -4.54 18.83 12.16
N ALA A 58 -5.60 19.34 11.54
CA ALA A 58 -6.20 18.72 10.35
C ALA A 58 -5.22 18.68 9.18
N ALA A 59 -4.49 19.79 8.95
CA ALA A 59 -3.45 19.86 7.92
C ALA A 59 -2.28 18.91 8.19
N ALA A 60 -1.75 18.89 9.42
CA ALA A 60 -0.65 18.00 9.80
C ALA A 60 -1.03 16.52 9.69
N SER A 61 -2.27 16.17 10.08
CA SER A 61 -2.78 14.79 9.95
C SER A 61 -2.92 14.39 8.48
N ALA A 62 -3.47 15.27 7.65
CA ALA A 62 -3.58 15.08 6.21
C ALA A 62 -2.22 14.81 5.56
N GLU A 63 -1.22 15.63 5.88
CA GLU A 63 0.15 15.48 5.37
C GLU A 63 0.81 14.17 5.84
N ALA A 64 0.60 13.78 7.11
CA ALA A 64 1.10 12.52 7.62
C ALA A 64 0.47 11.29 6.91
N ILE A 65 -0.81 11.37 6.53
CA ILE A 65 -1.48 10.31 5.77
C ILE A 65 -0.96 10.29 4.32
N ALA A 66 -0.82 11.46 3.68
CA ALA A 66 -0.29 11.57 2.32
C ALA A 66 1.11 10.96 2.18
N SER A 67 2.01 11.27 3.12
CA SER A 67 3.37 10.74 3.13
C SER A 67 3.41 9.22 3.34
N ARG A 68 2.56 8.67 4.21
CA ARG A 68 2.45 7.21 4.38
C ARG A 68 1.94 6.52 3.11
N GLY A 69 0.98 7.11 2.42
CA GLY A 69 0.43 6.55 1.19
C GLY A 69 1.49 6.35 0.11
N THR A 70 2.33 7.36 -0.11
CA THR A 70 3.43 7.29 -1.08
C THR A 70 4.50 6.26 -0.70
N GLN A 71 4.87 6.19 0.58
CA GLN A 71 5.85 5.22 1.08
C GLN A 71 5.35 3.77 0.96
N HIS A 72 4.11 3.50 1.38
CA HIS A 72 3.53 2.16 1.30
C HIS A 72 3.29 1.71 -0.15
N TYR A 73 2.92 2.64 -1.03
CA TYR A 73 2.83 2.37 -2.46
C TYR A 73 4.18 1.90 -3.02
N ALA A 74 5.24 2.67 -2.79
CA ALA A 74 6.59 2.33 -3.27
C ALA A 74 7.09 0.98 -2.72
N ALA A 75 6.90 0.75 -1.40
CA ALA A 75 7.26 -0.53 -0.78
C ALA A 75 6.46 -1.72 -1.36
N SER A 76 5.18 -1.51 -1.71
CA SER A 76 4.35 -2.56 -2.30
C SER A 76 4.79 -2.89 -3.74
N VAL A 77 5.15 -1.87 -4.53
CA VAL A 77 5.71 -2.10 -5.88
C VAL A 77 7.01 -2.89 -5.80
N GLN A 78 7.93 -2.51 -4.92
CA GLN A 78 9.18 -3.25 -4.71
C GLN A 78 8.96 -4.69 -4.26
N ALA A 79 7.99 -4.93 -3.37
CA ALA A 79 7.64 -6.28 -2.95
C ALA A 79 7.12 -7.14 -4.11
N ILE A 80 6.28 -6.57 -4.98
CA ILE A 80 5.76 -7.28 -6.17
C ILE A 80 6.90 -7.60 -7.14
N GLU A 81 7.84 -6.69 -7.36
CA GLU A 81 9.03 -6.93 -8.20
C GLU A 81 9.91 -8.05 -7.62
N ALA A 82 10.17 -8.04 -6.31
CA ALA A 82 10.93 -9.09 -5.64
C ALA A 82 10.23 -10.46 -5.75
N MET A 83 8.90 -10.50 -5.63
CA MET A 83 8.13 -11.73 -5.79
C MET A 83 8.16 -12.25 -7.24
N ARG A 84 8.11 -11.37 -8.25
CA ARG A 84 8.28 -11.76 -9.66
C ARG A 84 9.65 -12.38 -9.92
N ALA A 85 10.73 -11.77 -9.39
CA ALA A 85 12.08 -12.32 -9.51
C ALA A 85 12.20 -13.70 -8.84
N GLN A 86 11.56 -13.89 -7.68
CA GLN A 86 11.51 -15.20 -7.02
C GLN A 86 10.72 -16.23 -7.84
N GLU A 87 9.62 -15.84 -8.48
CA GLU A 87 8.86 -16.73 -9.37
C GLU A 87 9.69 -17.15 -10.58
N GLU A 88 10.47 -16.25 -11.18
CA GLU A 88 11.36 -16.56 -12.31
C GLU A 88 12.44 -17.58 -11.89
N GLN A 89 13.12 -17.36 -10.76
CA GLN A 89 14.08 -18.31 -10.20
C GLN A 89 13.45 -19.68 -9.89
N ASN A 90 12.22 -19.68 -9.38
CA ASN A 90 11.49 -20.93 -9.11
C ASN A 90 11.18 -21.67 -10.41
N VAL A 91 10.80 -20.96 -11.48
CA VAL A 91 10.56 -21.55 -12.80
C VAL A 91 11.85 -22.15 -13.36
N GLU A 92 12.96 -21.40 -13.34
CA GLU A 92 14.27 -21.90 -13.77
C GLU A 92 14.67 -23.17 -13.01
N THR A 93 14.56 -23.15 -11.68
CA THR A 93 14.87 -24.31 -10.84
C THR A 93 13.99 -25.52 -11.17
N ILE A 94 12.69 -25.31 -11.40
CA ILE A 94 11.77 -26.39 -11.78
C ILE A 94 12.15 -26.96 -13.16
N THR A 95 12.48 -26.10 -14.13
CA THR A 95 12.92 -26.52 -15.46
C THR A 95 14.21 -27.34 -15.38
N GLU A 96 15.21 -26.89 -14.60
CA GLU A 96 16.44 -27.64 -14.39
C GLU A 96 16.19 -29.03 -13.78
N VAL A 97 15.37 -29.10 -12.72
CA VAL A 97 15.02 -30.37 -12.07
C VAL A 97 14.31 -31.30 -13.07
N GLN A 98 13.38 -30.80 -13.89
CA GLN A 98 12.69 -31.61 -14.90
C GLN A 98 13.63 -32.12 -15.99
N THR A 99 14.59 -31.32 -16.44
CA THR A 99 15.60 -31.76 -17.41
C THR A 99 16.61 -32.75 -16.85
N GLY A 100 16.77 -32.81 -15.52
CA GLY A 100 17.63 -33.75 -14.82
C GLY A 100 16.97 -35.08 -14.43
N VAL A 101 15.66 -35.27 -14.69
CA VAL A 101 15.00 -36.57 -14.49
C VAL A 101 15.30 -37.46 -15.71
N PRO A 102 16.12 -38.52 -15.58
CA PRO A 102 16.25 -39.48 -16.67
C PRO A 102 14.88 -40.14 -16.93
N GLU A 103 14.50 -40.29 -18.21
CA GLU A 103 13.32 -41.03 -18.70
C GLU A 103 13.31 -42.54 -18.30
N ALA A 104 14.11 -42.96 -17.33
CA ALA A 104 14.35 -44.36 -16.98
C ALA A 104 13.36 -44.94 -15.94
N GLY A 105 12.12 -44.44 -15.89
CA GLY A 105 11.14 -44.84 -14.85
C GLY A 105 9.76 -45.29 -15.35
N ILE A 106 9.48 -45.20 -16.65
CA ILE A 106 8.23 -45.67 -17.26
C ILE A 106 8.51 -46.89 -18.14
N THR A 107 8.90 -47.98 -17.49
CA THR A 107 8.71 -49.32 -18.07
C THR A 107 7.64 -50.04 -17.26
N GLU A 108 6.62 -50.49 -17.99
CA GLU A 108 5.45 -51.26 -17.57
C GLU A 108 5.72 -52.26 -16.44
N VAL A 109 4.83 -52.27 -15.44
CA VAL A 109 4.39 -53.47 -14.71
C VAL A 109 2.88 -53.42 -14.56
#